data_AF-A0A3M3KFI8-F1
#
_entry.id   AF-A0A3M3KFI8-F1
#
_cell.length_a   1.000
_cell.length_b   1.000
_cell.length_c   1.000
_cell.angle_alpha   90.00
_cell.angle_beta   90.00
_cell.angle_gamma   90.00
#
_symmetry.space_group_name_H-M   'P 1'
#
loop_
_entity.id
_entity.type
_entity.pdbx_description
1 polymer ?
#
loop_
_entity_poly.entity_id
_entity_poly.type
_entity_poly.pdbx_seq_one_letter_code
_entity_poly.pdbx_strand_id
1 'polypeptide(L)' 'MTDENKLNAIAFVRTEIAILSEQVDDDERRAYHNRANAALFAIRAGGLITTDELLAIGNEIDAATEKASQQVIAAQR' A
#
# COMPACT_ATOMS: atom_id res chain seq x y z
N MET A 1 0.79 -21.62 10.24
CA MET A 1 1.12 -20.41 9.46
C MET A 1 2.60 -20.15 9.67
N THR A 2 3.40 -20.05 8.61
CA THR A 2 4.85 -19.86 8.72
C THR A 2 5.19 -18.38 8.73
N ASP A 3 6.28 -18.01 9.41
CA ASP A 3 6.80 -16.64 9.40
C ASP A 3 7.16 -16.20 7.98
N GLU A 4 7.58 -17.14 7.13
CA GLU A 4 7.84 -16.91 5.70
C GLU A 4 6.59 -16.43 4.94
N ASN A 5 5.42 -17.03 5.18
CA ASN A 5 4.17 -16.60 4.53
C ASN A 5 3.79 -15.17 4.94
N LYS A 6 3.98 -14.83 6.22
CA LYS A 6 3.76 -13.47 6.72
C LYS A 6 4.71 -12.47 6.06
N LEU A 7 6.01 -12.79 6.03
CA LEU A 7 7.04 -11.92 5.45
C LEU A 7 6.78 -11.67 3.95
N ASN A 8 6.47 -12.72 3.20
CA ASN A 8 6.15 -12.61 1.77
C ASN A 8 4.88 -11.78 1.53
N ALA A 9 3.86 -11.95 2.37
CA ALA A 9 2.62 -11.18 2.28
C ALA A 9 2.82 -9.69 2.59
N ILE A 10 3.60 -9.36 3.62
CA ILE A 10 3.98 -7.97 3.94
C ILE A 10 4.84 -7.37 2.81
N ALA A 11 5.80 -8.14 2.29
CA ALA A 11 6.66 -7.68 1.19
C ALA A 11 5.82 -7.33 -0.06
N PHE A 12 4.82 -8.15 -0.39
CA PHE A 12 3.90 -7.86 -1.49
C PHE A 12 3.15 -6.53 -1.29
N VAL A 13 2.56 -6.29 -0.11
CA VAL A 13 1.88 -5.02 0.20
C VAL A 13 2.85 -3.84 0.06
N ARG A 14 4.09 -3.98 0.55
CA ARG A 14 5.11 -2.93 0.45
C ARG A 14 5.55 -2.64 -0.99
N THR A 15 5.55 -3.64 -1.87
CA THR A 15 5.78 -3.42 -3.30
C THR A 15 4.67 -2.57 -3.91
N GLU A 16 3.40 -2.84 -3.57
CA GLU A 16 2.27 -2.02 -4.03
C GLU A 16 2.35 -0.58 -3.51
N ILE A 17 2.74 -0.38 -2.25
CA ILE A 17 2.99 0.95 -1.65
C ILE A 17 4.12 1.68 -2.38
N ALA A 18 5.22 0.99 -2.67
CA ALA A 18 6.35 1.57 -3.39
C ALA A 18 5.92 2.06 -4.78
N ILE A 19 5.17 1.23 -5.52
CA ILE A 19 4.64 1.63 -6.84
C ILE A 19 3.69 2.82 -6.69
N LEU A 20 2.72 2.76 -5.76
CA LEU A 20 1.81 3.87 -5.46
C LEU A 20 2.57 5.19 -5.25
N SER A 21 3.66 5.15 -4.50
CA SER A 21 4.43 6.34 -4.11
C SER A 21 5.17 7.05 -5.26
N GLU A 22 5.18 6.45 -6.45
CA GLU A 22 5.82 6.98 -7.66
C GLU A 22 4.82 7.37 -8.75
N GLN A 23 3.52 7.31 -8.45
CA GLN A 23 2.48 7.59 -9.44
C GLN A 23 2.35 9.10 -9.71
N VAL A 24 2.36 9.44 -11.00
CA VAL A 24 2.17 10.82 -11.51
C VAL A 24 0.84 10.99 -12.25
N ASP A 25 0.13 9.90 -12.50
CA ASP A 25 -1.21 9.86 -13.07
C ASP A 25 -2.26 9.58 -11.98
N ASP A 26 -3.41 10.28 -12.00
CA ASP A 26 -4.41 10.16 -10.93
C ASP A 26 -5.17 8.82 -10.98
N ASP A 27 -5.40 8.27 -12.17
CA ASP A 27 -6.10 7.00 -12.32
C ASP A 27 -5.19 5.86 -11.86
N GLU A 28 -3.90 5.88 -12.23
CA GLU A 28 -2.93 4.91 -11.73
C GLU A 28 -2.72 5.03 -10.21
N ARG A 29 -2.61 6.26 -9.68
CA ARG A 29 -2.54 6.51 -8.23
C ARG A 29 -3.71 5.88 -7.49
N ARG A 30 -4.95 6.08 -7.95
CA ARG A 30 -6.15 5.47 -7.34
C ARG A 30 -6.13 3.94 -7.45
N ALA A 31 -5.71 3.40 -8.59
CA ALA A 31 -5.62 1.97 -8.80
C ALA A 31 -4.64 1.31 -7.82
N TYR A 32 -3.44 1.86 -7.67
CA TYR A 32 -2.43 1.32 -6.75
C TYR A 32 -2.79 1.53 -5.28
N HIS A 33 -3.45 2.64 -4.91
CA HIS A 33 -4.01 2.82 -3.56
C HIS A 33 -5.02 1.72 -3.21
N ASN A 34 -5.94 1.41 -4.12
CA ASN A 34 -6.93 0.36 -3.92
C ASN A 34 -6.28 -1.03 -3.85
N ARG A 35 -5.27 -1.31 -4.69
CA ARG A 35 -4.52 -2.58 -4.65
C ARG A 35 -3.77 -2.77 -3.34
N ALA A 36 -3.05 -1.76 -2.86
CA ALA A 36 -2.32 -1.81 -1.60
C ALA A 36 -3.28 -2.08 -0.41
N ASN A 37 -4.43 -1.37 -0.37
CA ASN A 37 -5.45 -1.60 0.65
C ASN A 37 -6.08 -3.00 0.55
N ALA A 38 -6.45 -3.45 -0.65
CA ALA A 38 -7.03 -4.78 -0.85
C ALA A 38 -6.07 -5.89 -0.39
N ALA A 39 -4.78 -5.75 -0.73
CA ALA A 39 -3.75 -6.67 -0.28
C ALA A 39 -3.61 -6.66 1.26
N LEU A 40 -3.56 -5.48 1.87
CA LEU A 40 -3.48 -5.31 3.32
C LEU A 40 -4.69 -5.95 4.05
N PHE A 41 -5.90 -5.76 3.54
CA PHE A 41 -7.10 -6.38 4.10
C PHE A 41 -7.11 -7.90 3.93
N ALA A 42 -6.68 -8.40 2.77
CA ALA A 42 -6.60 -9.83 2.53
C ALA A 42 -5.65 -10.53 3.51
N ILE A 43 -4.48 -9.94 3.78
CA ILE A 43 -3.51 -10.53 4.72
C ILE A 43 -4.00 -10.46 6.16
N ARG A 44 -4.74 -9.39 6.54
CA ARG A 44 -5.38 -9.29 7.86
C ARG A 44 -6.50 -10.31 8.05
N ALA A 45 -7.34 -10.49 7.04
CA ALA A 45 -8.44 -11.47 7.04
C ALA A 45 -7.91 -12.90 7.11
N GLY A 46 -6.77 -13.18 6.46
CA GLY A 46 -6.04 -14.44 6.58
C GLY A 46 -5.35 -14.66 7.93
N GLY A 47 -5.43 -13.69 8.86
CA GLY A 47 -4.79 -13.77 10.18
C GLY A 47 -3.26 -13.66 10.16
N LEU A 48 -2.66 -13.24 9.04
CA LEU A 48 -1.20 -13.16 8.87
C LEU A 48 -0.57 -12.01 9.66
N ILE A 49 -1.34 -10.95 9.92
CA ILE A 49 -0.88 -9.75 10.63
C ILE A 49 -1.81 -9.39 11.79
N THR A 50 -1.25 -8.71 12.78
CA THR A 50 -2.00 -8.15 13.91
C THR A 50 -2.75 -6.88 13.52
N THR A 51 -3.59 -6.38 14.42
CA THR A 51 -4.24 -5.06 14.25
C THR A 51 -3.21 -3.92 14.30
N ASP A 52 -2.15 -4.04 15.10
CA ASP A 52 -1.11 -3.00 15.16
C ASP A 52 -0.30 -2.94 13.87
N GLU A 53 0.01 -4.11 13.28
CA GLU A 53 0.66 -4.21 11.97
C GLU A 53 -0.23 -3.69 10.85
N LEU A 54 -1.55 -3.94 10.93
CA LEU A 54 -2.53 -3.36 10.01
C LEU A 54 -2.47 -1.82 10.05
N LEU A 55 -2.48 -1.23 11.24
CA LEU A 55 -2.41 0.23 11.42
C LEU A 55 -1.09 0.79 10.92
N ALA A 56 0.04 0.14 11.25
CA ALA A 56 1.36 0.58 10.81
C ALA A 56 1.47 0.60 9.27
N ILE A 57 1.05 -0.47 8.59
CA ILE A 57 1.11 -0.56 7.14
C ILE A 57 0.06 0.36 6.49
N GLY A 58 -1.11 0.55 7.11
CA GLY A 58 -2.10 1.53 6.68
C GLY A 58 -1.52 2.95 6.62
N ASN A 59 -0.78 3.36 7.65
CA ASN A 59 -0.07 4.65 7.65
C ASN A 59 0.98 4.74 6.54
N GLU A 60 1.66 3.64 6.18
CA GLU A 60 2.58 3.60 5.03
C GLU A 60 1.83 3.87 3.70
N ILE A 61 0.62 3.32 3.53
CA ILE A 61 -0.24 3.57 2.36
C ILE A 61 -0.66 5.04 2.30
N ASP A 62 -1.08 5.63 3.42
CA ASP A 62 -1.51 7.03 3.48
C ASP A 62 -0.37 7.98 3.12
N ALA A 63 0.83 7.73 3.65
CA ALA A 63 2.02 8.52 3.32
C ALA A 63 2.41 8.41 1.83
N ALA A 64 2.34 7.21 1.24
CA ALA A 64 2.59 7.02 -0.18
C ALA A 64 1.53 7.71 -1.05
N THR A 65 0.26 7.69 -0.62
CA THR A 65 -0.85 8.36 -1.31
C THR A 65 -0.68 9.88 -1.30
N GLU A 66 -0.27 10.45 -0.17
CA GLU A 66 0.03 11.88 -0.02
C GLU A 66 1.14 12.30 -0.99
N LYS A 67 2.27 11.57 -0.98
CA LYS A 67 3.39 11.82 -1.91
C LYS A 67 2.95 11.77 -3.38
N ALA A 68 2.25 10.71 -3.78
CA ALA A 68 1.77 10.55 -5.14
C ALA A 68 0.76 11.65 -5.55
N SER A 69 -0.10 12.07 -4.64
CA SER A 69 -1.05 13.16 -4.90
C SER A 69 -0.32 14.48 -5.19
N GLN A 70 0.77 14.77 -4.47
CA GLN A 70 1.61 15.93 -4.74
C GLN A 70 2.31 15.83 -6.11
N GLN A 71 2.75 14.63 -6.49
CA GLN A 71 3.36 14.37 -7.80
C GLN A 71 2.37 14.56 -8.95
N VAL A 72 1.13 14.06 -8.83
CA VAL A 72 0.05 14.27 -9.79
C VAL A 72 -0.23 15.77 -9.99
N ILE A 73 -0.35 16.53 -8.90
CA ILE A 73 -0.57 17.98 -8.96
C ILE A 73 0.59 18.68 -9.66
N ALA A 74 1.82 18.26 -9.41
CA ALA A 74 3.02 18.83 -10.05
C ALA A 74 3.08 18.52 -11.56
N ALA A 75 2.64 17.34 -11.99
CA ALA A 75 2.65 16.92 -13.40
C ALA A 75 1.57 17.63 -14.26
N GLN A 76 0.54 18.19 -13.63
CA GLN A 76 -0.54 18.92 -14.31
C GLN A 76 -0.27 20.42 -14.48
N ARG A 77 0.83 20.94 -13.93
CA ARG A 77 1.25 22.35 -14.03
C ARG A 77 2.19 22.57 -15.21
#